data_AF-A0A645IK51-F1
#
_entry.id   AF-A0A645IK51-F1
#
_cell.length_a   1.000
_cell.length_b   1.000
_cell.length_c   1.000
_cell.angle_alpha   90.00
_cell.angle_beta   90.00
_cell.angle_gamma   90.00
#
_symmetry.space_group_name_H-M   'P 1'
#
loop_
_entity.id
_entity.type
_entity.pdbx_description
1 polymer ?
#
loop_
_entity_poly.entity_id
_entity_poly.type
_entity_poly.pdbx_seq_one_letter_code
_entity_poly.pdbx_strand_id
1 'polypeptide(L)'
;MQAAIASEYRRQRSAMIWAIELWLRDVWLTLVTGAFPETAHFPDLQSSTEKVAGRITEKQARENLKNVGQIIKSLETNIQEALILEVFLLKLSL
;
A
#
# COMPACT_ATOMS: atom_id res chain seq x y z
N MET A 1 -2.11 24.28 -19.24
CA MET A 1 -3.24 23.39 -18.89
C MET A 1 -2.80 21.94 -18.72
N GLN A 2 -2.17 21.32 -19.73
CA GLN A 2 -1.70 19.91 -19.65
C GLN A 2 -0.69 19.64 -18.52
N ALA A 3 0.26 20.55 -18.28
CA ALA A 3 1.24 20.39 -17.19
C ALA A 3 0.60 20.36 -15.79
N ALA A 4 -0.45 21.15 -15.57
CA ALA A 4 -1.19 21.19 -14.30
C ALA A 4 -1.98 19.89 -14.08
N ILE A 5 -2.64 19.38 -15.12
CA ILE A 5 -3.36 18.09 -15.07
C ILE A 5 -2.38 16.94 -14.77
N ALA A 6 -1.22 16.91 -15.43
CA ALA A 6 -0.21 15.88 -15.19
C ALA A 6 0.38 15.96 -13.76
N SER A 7 0.55 17.16 -13.22
CA SER A 7 1.01 17.35 -11.83
C SER A 7 -0.03 16.89 -10.81
N GLU A 8 -1.30 17.22 -11.01
CA GLU A 8 -2.39 16.82 -10.13
C GLU A 8 -2.59 15.30 -10.15
N TYR A 9 -2.48 14.67 -11.32
CA TYR A 9 -2.49 13.22 -11.45
C TYR A 9 -1.36 12.56 -10.64
N ARG A 10 -0.12 13.03 -10.77
CA ARG A 10 1.02 12.50 -9.98
C ARG A 10 0.76 12.65 -8.47
N ARG A 11 0.22 13.78 -8.03
CA ARG A 11 -0.11 14.04 -6.63
C ARG A 11 -1.16 13.05 -6.11
N GLN A 12 -2.28 12.90 -6.81
CA GLN A 12 -3.35 11.98 -6.42
C GLN A 12 -2.88 10.52 -6.41
N ARG A 13 -2.10 10.11 -7.42
CA ARG A 13 -1.50 8.78 -7.47
C ARG A 13 -0.58 8.52 -6.28
N SER A 14 0.32 9.45 -5.98
CA SER A 14 1.20 9.31 -4.81
C SER A 14 0.39 9.16 -3.54
N ALA A 15 -0.65 9.98 -3.33
CA ALA A 15 -1.53 9.85 -2.18
C ALA A 15 -2.20 8.46 -2.09
N MET A 16 -2.64 7.91 -3.22
CA MET A 16 -3.23 6.56 -3.27
C MET A 16 -2.22 5.47 -2.89
N ILE A 17 -0.99 5.53 -3.39
CA ILE A 17 0.03 4.52 -3.07
C ILE A 17 0.48 4.63 -1.61
N TRP A 18 0.60 5.84 -1.09
CA TRP A 18 0.85 6.08 0.33
C TRP A 18 -0.26 5.50 1.21
N ALA A 19 -1.53 5.65 0.81
CA ALA A 19 -2.64 5.04 1.53
C ALA A 19 -2.54 3.50 1.56
N ILE A 20 -2.11 2.88 0.46
CA ILE A 20 -1.89 1.42 0.41
C ILE A 20 -0.74 1.00 1.33
N GLU A 21 0.40 1.73 1.31
CA GLU A 21 1.51 1.45 2.22
C GLU A 21 1.10 1.53 3.70
N LEU A 22 0.39 2.60 4.07
CA LEU A 22 -0.09 2.79 5.44
C LEU A 22 -1.07 1.70 5.87
N TRP A 23 -1.98 1.29 4.99
CA TRP A 23 -2.90 0.19 5.29
C TRP A 23 -2.17 -1.16 5.42
N LEU A 24 -1.19 -1.45 4.56
CA LEU A 24 -0.34 -2.65 4.67
C LEU A 24 0.47 -2.65 5.98
N ARG A 25 0.85 -1.47 6.50
CA ARG A 25 1.47 -1.33 7.82
C ARG A 25 0.49 -1.67 8.94
N ASP A 26 -0.76 -1.23 8.85
CA ASP A 26 -1.80 -1.58 9.83
C ASP A 26 -2.07 -3.09 9.82
N VAL A 27 -2.11 -3.73 8.64
CA VAL A 27 -2.23 -5.19 8.49
C VAL A 27 -1.03 -5.90 9.12
N TRP A 28 0.19 -5.47 8.81
CA TRP A 28 1.40 -6.08 9.36
C TRP A 28 1.46 -5.97 10.89
N LEU A 29 1.14 -4.80 11.45
CA LEU A 29 1.08 -4.59 12.90
C LEU A 29 0.01 -5.47 13.54
N THR A 30 -1.18 -5.56 12.93
CA THR A 30 -2.25 -6.43 13.41
C THR A 30 -1.80 -7.90 13.44
N LEU A 31 -1.09 -8.34 12.40
CA LEU A 31 -0.58 -9.70 12.28
C LEU A 31 0.48 -10.01 13.35
N VAL A 32 1.49 -9.14 13.54
CA VAL A 32 2.61 -9.43 14.46
C VAL A 32 2.25 -9.24 15.93
N THR A 33 1.30 -8.36 16.23
CA THR A 33 0.86 -8.12 17.61
C THR A 33 -0.33 -8.99 18.01
N GLY A 34 -1.08 -9.52 17.04
CA GLY A 34 -2.32 -10.25 17.27
C GLY A 34 -3.52 -9.36 17.64
N ALA A 35 -3.37 -8.03 17.58
CA ALA A 35 -4.41 -7.07 17.93
C ALA A 35 -4.41 -5.89 16.96
N PHE A 36 -5.58 -5.32 16.69
CA PHE A 36 -5.67 -4.12 15.87
C PHE A 36 -5.04 -2.92 16.61
N PRO A 37 -4.09 -2.20 16.00
CA PRO A 37 -3.36 -1.15 16.69
C PRO A 37 -4.22 0.10 16.90
N GLU A 38 -4.20 0.69 18.09
CA GLU A 38 -4.85 1.99 18.38
C GLU A 38 -4.27 3.13 17.51
N THR A 39 -3.05 2.95 17.01
CA THR A 39 -2.35 3.89 16.12
C THR A 39 -2.53 3.55 14.63
N ALA A 40 -3.52 2.72 14.29
CA ALA A 40 -3.86 2.44 12.91
C ALA A 40 -4.16 3.72 12.13
N HIS A 41 -3.68 3.80 10.90
CA HIS A 41 -3.93 4.92 10.01
C HIS A 41 -5.36 4.90 9.47
N PHE A 42 -5.96 3.71 9.36
CA PHE A 42 -7.33 3.51 8.88
C PHE A 42 -8.18 2.77 9.92
N PRO A 43 -8.63 3.44 10.99
CA PRO A 43 -9.44 2.82 12.04
C PRO A 43 -10.75 2.23 11.50
N ASP A 44 -11.38 2.90 10.53
CA ASP A 44 -12.63 2.44 9.90
C ASP A 44 -12.46 1.13 9.11
N LEU A 45 -11.23 0.72 8.82
CA LEU A 45 -10.91 -0.52 8.10
C LEU A 45 -10.57 -1.70 9.03
N GLN A 46 -10.76 -1.57 10.35
CA GLN A 46 -10.41 -2.61 11.33
C GLN A 46 -10.82 -4.03 10.90
N SER A 47 -12.11 -4.22 10.58
CA SER A 47 -12.62 -5.56 10.21
C SER A 47 -11.94 -6.14 8.97
N SER A 48 -11.66 -5.32 7.95
CA SER A 48 -10.92 -5.78 6.77
C SER A 48 -9.45 -6.05 7.08
N THR A 49 -8.81 -5.21 7.90
CA THR A 49 -7.42 -5.35 8.31
C THR A 49 -7.19 -6.65 9.06
N GLU A 50 -8.04 -6.97 10.04
CA GLU A 50 -7.99 -8.22 10.81
C GLU A 50 -8.21 -9.44 9.91
N LYS A 51 -9.15 -9.36 8.95
CA LYS A 51 -9.40 -10.44 7.98
C LYS A 51 -8.17 -10.74 7.13
N VAL A 52 -7.49 -9.71 6.61
CA VAL A 52 -6.27 -9.89 5.81
C VAL A 52 -5.13 -10.40 6.68
N ALA A 53 -4.93 -9.83 7.88
CA ALA A 53 -3.91 -10.27 8.82
C ALA A 53 -4.04 -11.75 9.18
N GLY A 54 -5.27 -12.27 9.27
CA GLY A 54 -5.53 -13.70 9.51
C GLY A 54 -5.33 -14.63 8.30
N ARG A 55 -5.13 -14.09 7.08
CA ARG A 55 -5.00 -14.87 5.83
C ARG A 55 -3.57 -15.02 5.34
N ILE A 56 -2.69 -14.09 5.73
CA ILE A 56 -1.33 -14.03 5.22
C ILE A 56 -0.32 -14.42 6.29
N THR A 57 0.85 -14.88 5.85
CA THR A 57 2.00 -15.11 6.74
C THR A 57 2.74 -13.80 6.99
N GLU A 58 3.51 -13.76 8.08
CA GLU A 58 4.39 -12.63 8.39
C GLU A 58 5.40 -12.36 7.26
N LYS A 59 5.86 -13.43 6.57
CA LYS A 59 6.72 -13.31 5.39
C LYS A 59 6.02 -12.56 4.25
N GLN A 60 4.79 -12.95 3.92
CA GLN A 60 4.00 -12.27 2.88
C GLN A 60 3.70 -10.81 3.23
N ALA A 61 3.38 -10.53 4.50
CA ALA A 61 3.17 -9.15 4.97
C ALA A 61 4.42 -8.28 4.77
N ARG A 62 5.61 -8.80 5.12
CA ARG A 62 6.88 -8.13 4.85
C ARG A 62 7.17 -7.95 3.36
N GLU A 63 6.85 -8.94 2.54
CA GLU A 63 6.99 -8.86 1.08
C GLU A 63 6.08 -7.79 0.49
N ASN A 64 4.83 -7.66 0.95
CA ASN A 64 3.92 -6.58 0.55
C ASN A 64 4.52 -5.20 0.85
N LEU A 65 5.04 -4.99 2.07
CA LEU A 65 5.69 -3.73 2.48
C LEU A 65 6.96 -3.43 1.65
N LYS A 66 7.77 -4.45 1.37
CA LYS A 66 8.93 -4.30 0.49
C LYS A 66 8.52 -3.93 -0.93
N ASN A 67 7.50 -4.59 -1.47
CA ASN A 67 7.02 -4.38 -2.83
C ASN A 67 6.46 -2.97 -3.00
N VAL A 68 5.62 -2.48 -2.06
CA VAL A 68 5.07 -1.12 -2.15
C VAL A 68 6.18 -0.06 -2.06
N GLY A 69 7.17 -0.24 -1.18
CA GLY A 69 8.31 0.67 -1.07
C GLY A 69 9.18 0.74 -2.33
N GLN A 70 9.36 -0.39 -3.03
CA GLN A 70 10.05 -0.41 -4.33
C GLN A 70 9.26 0.31 -5.43
N ILE A 71 7.93 0.24 -5.37
CA ILE A 71 7.04 0.88 -6.34
C ILE A 71 7.02 2.39 -6.13
N ILE A 72 6.95 2.88 -4.90
CA ILE A 72 7.05 4.32 -4.58
C ILE A 72 8.32 4.90 -5.22
N LYS A 73 9.47 4.27 -5.00
CA LYS A 73 10.76 4.69 -5.60
C LYS A 73 10.76 4.64 -7.12
N SER A 74 10.09 3.64 -7.70
CA SER A 74 10.01 3.48 -9.17
C SER A 74 9.09 4.54 -9.81
N LEU A 75 8.00 4.92 -9.14
CA LEU A 75 7.07 5.95 -9.60
C LEU A 75 7.64 7.37 -9.51
N GLU A 76 8.66 7.59 -8.69
CA GLU A 76 9.40 8.86 -8.65
C GLU A 76 10.31 9.04 -9.87
N THR A 77 10.71 7.95 -10.54
CA THR A 77 11.77 7.96 -11.56
C THR A 77 11.32 7.51 -12.95
N ASN A 78 10.11 6.97 -13.12
CA ASN A 78 9.69 6.29 -14.35
C ASN A 78 8.39 6.85 -14.98
N ILE A 79 8.34 6.91 -16.31
CA ILE A 79 7.26 7.50 -17.14
C ILE A 79 6.16 6.46 -17.45
N GLN A 80 6.43 5.16 -17.35
CA GLN A 80 5.45 4.07 -17.59
C GLN A 80 4.70 3.65 -16.32
N GLU A 81 3.99 4.61 -15.72
CA GLU A 81 3.46 4.51 -14.36
C GLU A 81 2.27 3.53 -14.23
N ALA A 82 1.47 3.33 -15.28
CA ALA A 82 0.28 2.46 -15.22
C ALA A 82 0.63 0.96 -15.09
N LEU A 83 1.58 0.48 -15.88
CA LEU A 83 2.04 -0.92 -15.81
C LEU A 83 2.67 -1.25 -14.45
N ILE A 84 3.39 -0.30 -13.87
CA ILE A 84 3.99 -0.44 -12.53
C ILE A 84 2.90 -0.66 -11.47
N LEU A 85 1.79 0.07 -11.57
CA LEU A 85 0.64 -0.08 -10.67
C LEU A 85 -0.06 -1.43 -10.85
N GLU A 86 -0.28 -1.87 -12.08
CA GLU A 86 -0.89 -3.18 -12.36
C GLU A 86 -0.05 -4.33 -11.78
N VAL A 87 1.27 -4.32 -12.02
CA VAL A 87 2.20 -5.32 -11.48
C VAL A 87 2.24 -5.26 -9.95
N PHE A 88 2.15 -4.07 -9.36
CA PHE A 88 2.09 -3.91 -7.91
C PHE A 88 0.86 -4.60 -7.32
N LEU A 89 -0.32 -4.32 -7.86
CA LEU A 89 -1.58 -4.91 -7.39
C LEU A 89 -1.56 -6.44 -7.50
N LEU A 90 -1.00 -6.99 -8.59
CA LEU A 90 -0.86 -8.44 -8.78
C LEU A 90 0.10 -9.10 -7.78
N LYS A 91 1.05 -8.36 -7.22
CA LYS A 91 2.03 -8.87 -6.24
C LYS A 91 1.52 -8.82 -4.80
N LEU A 92 0.40 -8.15 -4.53
CA LEU A 92 -0.16 -8.08 -3.19
C LEU A 92 -0.76 -9.42 -2.79
N SER A 93 -0.30 -9.95 -1.65
CA SER A 93 -0.97 -11.07 -0.96
C SER A 93 -1.94 -10.50 0.07
N LEU A 94 -3.24 -10.77 -0.06
CA LEU A 94 -4.32 -10.26 0.82
C LEU A 94 -5.20 -11.39 1.35
#